data_AF-A0A6P8XES9-F1
#
_entry.id   AF-A0A6P8XES9-F1
#
_cell.length_a   1.000
_cell.length_b   1.000
_cell.length_c   1.000
_cell.angle_alpha   90.00
_cell.angle_beta   90.00
_cell.angle_gamma   90.00
#
_symmetry.space_group_name_H-M   'P 1'
#
loop_
_entity.id
_entity.type
_entity.pdbx_description
1 polymer ?
#
loop_
_entity_poly.entity_id
_entity_poly.type
_entity_poly.pdbx_seq_one_letter_code
_entity_poly.pdbx_strand_id
1 'polypeptide(L)'
;MSRCLFPTVLRQQSLCRLQFSRHLATVESRLSSLPQIRSPLNHHRRLPPDERQQPARRQPCPRRGRGFRREHPRVLEIREVLEPRPIAPPRESCVASEPPKNPKLPAKVAKGGATNRGGAGQGASNSAGSGGNLTKPIPVTLMAGDGIGPEISLAVLEVLKAVKAPLIFEPVDVTPVVNSKGIQTVPQAVIDSMKRTKLGLKGPLMTPVGTGFRSLNLILRVLFNLYANVRPCRSLAGVETVYGQVDVITIRENTEGEYSGIEHQLINGVVQSIKLITRAASVRVAEYCFQYALAMKRKKITAVHKRSSMRMSDGLFINCVREVAKKYEEQIKQAGIEYEEQAISEVCLKIVANPLQYDVLVMPNLYGDILSDTCAGLIGGLGLTPSGNIGINGAIFEAVHGTAPDIAGKDLANPTALLLSAAMLLRYVNLGSYADKIETAVVKTIKVDNIRTKDLGGKAKCSEYTKALIKNLG
;
A
#
# COMPACT_ATOMS: atom_id res chain seq x y z
N MET A 1 -4.44 22.70 -42.99
CA MET A 1 -2.98 22.85 -43.20
C MET A 1 -2.20 22.02 -42.19
N SER A 2 -2.19 20.69 -42.34
CA SER A 2 -1.51 19.79 -41.38
C SER A 2 -0.98 18.55 -42.09
N ARG A 3 0.08 18.71 -42.88
CA ARG A 3 0.92 17.61 -43.39
C ARG A 3 2.33 18.15 -43.58
N CYS A 4 3.16 18.22 -42.53
CA CYS A 4 4.62 18.46 -42.66
C CYS A 4 5.43 18.35 -41.34
N LEU A 5 5.10 17.46 -40.39
CA LEU A 5 5.89 17.33 -39.13
C LEU A 5 6.39 15.93 -38.79
N PHE A 6 6.03 14.89 -39.55
CA PHE A 6 6.47 13.51 -39.27
C PHE A 6 7.90 13.15 -39.76
N PRO A 7 8.41 13.65 -40.90
CA PRO A 7 9.75 13.30 -41.38
C PRO A 7 10.90 13.88 -40.52
N THR A 8 10.63 14.98 -39.82
CA THR A 8 11.65 15.75 -39.08
C THR A 8 12.04 15.07 -37.75
N VAL A 9 11.09 14.40 -37.09
CA VAL A 9 11.29 13.73 -35.80
C VAL A 9 12.08 12.43 -35.96
N LEU A 10 11.83 11.67 -37.04
CA LEU A 10 12.58 10.44 -37.36
C LEU A 10 14.03 10.73 -37.74
N ARG A 11 14.30 11.84 -38.44
CA ARG A 11 15.68 12.30 -38.72
C ARG A 11 16.43 12.70 -37.45
N GLN A 12 15.78 13.39 -36.51
CA GLN A 12 16.40 13.75 -35.22
C GLN A 12 16.70 12.52 -34.33
N GLN A 13 15.82 11.51 -34.29
CA GLN A 13 16.08 10.28 -33.54
C GLN A 13 17.25 9.46 -34.13
N SER A 14 17.39 9.46 -35.46
CA SER A 14 18.49 8.78 -36.16
C SER A 14 19.84 9.46 -35.89
N LEU A 15 19.87 10.80 -35.90
CA LEU A 15 21.06 11.59 -35.57
C LEU A 15 21.47 11.44 -34.10
N CYS A 16 20.51 11.40 -33.16
CA CYS A 16 20.79 11.14 -31.75
C CYS A 16 21.39 9.75 -31.53
N ARG A 17 20.89 8.71 -32.22
CA ARG A 17 21.46 7.34 -32.12
C ARG A 17 22.91 7.29 -32.63
N LEU A 18 23.20 7.94 -33.76
CA LEU A 18 24.56 8.02 -34.32
C LEU A 18 25.54 8.79 -33.42
N GLN A 19 25.09 9.88 -32.80
CA GLN A 19 25.91 10.63 -31.84
C GLN A 19 26.18 9.82 -30.55
N PHE A 20 25.19 9.07 -30.06
CA PHE A 20 25.34 8.25 -28.85
C PHE A 20 26.27 7.05 -29.07
N SER A 21 26.18 6.37 -30.22
CA SER A 21 27.11 5.28 -30.59
C SER A 21 28.55 5.76 -30.73
N ARG A 22 28.79 6.97 -31.28
CA ARG A 22 30.14 7.53 -31.36
C ARG A 22 30.71 7.87 -29.99
N HIS A 23 29.87 8.36 -29.07
CA HIS A 23 30.29 8.65 -27.70
C HIS A 23 30.66 7.38 -26.91
N LEU A 24 29.88 6.32 -27.03
CA LEU A 24 30.17 5.02 -26.40
C LEU A 24 31.48 4.41 -26.92
N ALA A 25 31.73 4.45 -28.23
CA ALA A 25 32.98 3.97 -28.81
C ALA A 25 34.22 4.77 -28.32
N THR A 26 34.04 6.05 -27.99
CA THR A 26 35.12 6.93 -27.48
C THR A 26 35.39 6.69 -25.99
N VAL A 27 34.38 6.25 -25.24
CA VAL A 27 34.51 5.88 -23.82
C VAL A 27 35.18 4.51 -23.67
N GLU A 28 34.82 3.53 -24.52
CA GLU A 28 35.48 2.23 -24.55
C GLU A 28 36.96 2.33 -24.92
N SER A 29 37.31 3.18 -25.91
CA SER A 29 38.72 3.36 -26.30
C SER A 29 39.59 4.01 -25.20
N ARG A 30 38.99 4.84 -24.33
CA ARG A 30 39.69 5.48 -23.19
C ARG A 30 39.84 4.55 -21.99
N LEU A 31 38.93 3.60 -21.81
CA LEU A 31 39.01 2.60 -20.74
C LEU A 31 40.05 1.53 -21.04
N SER A 32 40.28 1.20 -22.33
CA SER A 32 41.32 0.26 -22.75
C SER A 32 42.76 0.79 -22.65
N SER A 33 42.95 2.10 -22.43
CA SER A 33 44.28 2.74 -22.36
C SER A 33 44.78 3.01 -20.93
N LEU A 34 44.08 2.55 -19.89
CA LEU A 34 44.50 2.72 -18.51
C LEU A 34 45.49 1.60 -18.09
N PRO A 35 46.67 1.94 -17.53
CA PRO A 35 47.63 0.92 -17.08
C PRO A 35 47.11 0.18 -15.83
N GLN A 36 47.23 -1.15 -15.83
CA GLN A 36 46.89 -2.00 -14.69
C GLN A 36 47.85 -1.74 -13.51
N ILE A 37 47.32 -1.26 -12.39
CA ILE A 37 48.04 -1.13 -11.12
C ILE A 37 48.17 -2.52 -10.49
N ARG A 38 49.40 -3.03 -10.37
CA ARG A 38 49.73 -4.20 -9.54
C ARG A 38 49.93 -3.76 -8.10
N SER A 39 49.17 -4.32 -7.16
CA SER A 39 49.37 -4.13 -5.72
C SER A 39 50.42 -5.11 -5.17
N PRO A 40 51.43 -4.66 -4.39
CA PRO A 40 52.20 -5.54 -3.53
C PRO A 40 51.78 -5.37 -2.07
N LEU A 41 51.65 -6.47 -1.33
CA LEU A 41 52.27 -6.70 0.00
C LEU A 41 51.50 -7.73 0.83
N ASN A 42 52.12 -8.90 0.94
CA ASN A 42 52.02 -9.81 2.07
C ASN A 42 52.53 -9.12 3.34
N HIS A 43 51.81 -9.24 4.46
CA HIS A 43 52.43 -9.33 5.77
C HIS A 43 51.66 -10.28 6.69
N HIS A 44 52.34 -11.37 7.06
CA HIS A 44 51.96 -12.31 8.10
C HIS A 44 51.88 -11.63 9.48
N ARG A 45 50.86 -11.98 10.27
CA ARG A 45 50.98 -12.07 11.74
C ARG A 45 50.38 -13.39 12.21
N ARG A 46 51.20 -14.11 12.98
CA ARG A 46 50.95 -15.44 13.58
C ARG A 46 50.00 -15.32 14.78
N LEU A 47 49.19 -16.35 15.00
CA LEU A 47 48.66 -16.74 16.31
C LEU A 47 48.87 -18.27 16.50
N PRO A 48 49.03 -18.76 17.75
CA PRO A 48 49.76 -20.00 18.07
C PRO A 48 48.90 -21.29 18.05
N PRO A 49 49.53 -22.48 18.15
CA PRO A 49 48.89 -23.78 17.93
C PRO A 49 48.56 -24.53 19.22
N ASP A 50 47.43 -25.25 19.27
CA ASP A 50 47.36 -26.65 19.74
C ASP A 50 45.94 -27.22 19.57
N GLU A 51 45.80 -28.30 18.80
CA GLU A 51 45.45 -29.62 19.34
C GLU A 51 45.44 -30.65 18.19
N ARG A 52 46.08 -31.79 18.44
CA ARG A 52 46.49 -32.78 17.46
C ARG A 52 45.41 -33.84 17.18
N GLN A 53 45.24 -34.10 15.89
CA GLN A 53 45.24 -35.41 15.20
C GLN A 53 44.33 -36.56 15.65
N GLN A 54 43.62 -37.14 14.68
CA GLN A 54 43.89 -38.51 14.19
C GLN A 54 43.40 -38.70 12.73
N PRO A 55 44.16 -39.37 11.83
CA PRO A 55 43.77 -39.61 10.44
C PRO A 55 43.38 -41.07 10.16
N ALA A 56 42.45 -41.31 9.23
CA ALA A 56 42.28 -42.64 8.64
C ALA A 56 41.77 -42.63 7.18
N ARG A 57 42.64 -43.18 6.32
CA ARG A 57 42.40 -44.05 5.16
C ARG A 57 41.86 -43.46 3.85
N ARG A 58 42.79 -43.39 2.87
CA ARG A 58 42.55 -43.44 1.42
C ARG A 58 42.56 -44.90 0.94
N GLN A 59 41.69 -45.24 -0.01
CA GLN A 59 41.89 -46.28 -1.02
C GLN A 59 41.15 -45.91 -2.33
N PRO A 60 41.54 -46.48 -3.49
CA PRO A 60 41.68 -45.73 -4.75
C PRO A 60 40.68 -46.10 -5.86
N CYS A 61 40.45 -45.17 -6.79
CA CYS A 61 39.69 -45.37 -8.03
C CYS A 61 40.58 -45.95 -9.16
N PRO A 62 40.10 -46.92 -9.96
CA PRO A 62 40.90 -47.56 -10.99
C PRO A 62 40.90 -46.79 -12.32
N ARG A 63 42.06 -46.81 -12.98
CA ARG A 63 42.27 -46.43 -14.39
C ARG A 63 41.98 -47.62 -15.31
N ARG A 64 41.25 -47.41 -16.41
CA ARG A 64 41.49 -48.07 -17.71
C ARG A 64 41.23 -47.06 -18.83
N GLY A 65 42.20 -46.90 -19.72
CA GLY A 65 42.12 -46.03 -20.88
C GLY A 65 41.66 -46.74 -22.14
N ARG A 66 41.35 -45.95 -23.17
CA ARG A 66 41.80 -46.06 -24.58
C ARG A 66 41.29 -44.82 -25.31
N GLY A 67 42.20 -44.16 -26.04
CA GLY A 67 41.90 -42.92 -26.74
C GLY A 67 41.14 -43.13 -28.04
N PHE A 68 40.35 -42.13 -28.42
CA PHE A 68 39.98 -41.84 -29.81
C PHE A 68 39.79 -40.32 -29.97
N ARG A 69 40.07 -39.86 -31.19
CA ARG A 69 40.31 -38.48 -31.64
C ARG A 69 39.23 -37.46 -31.27
N ARG A 70 39.66 -36.21 -31.04
CA ARG A 70 38.81 -35.01 -31.00
C ARG A 70 38.42 -34.62 -32.43
N GLU A 71 37.12 -34.53 -32.69
CA GLU A 71 36.56 -33.73 -33.80
C GLU A 71 35.65 -32.64 -33.21
N HIS A 72 35.85 -31.41 -33.66
CA HIS A 72 34.99 -30.26 -33.34
C HIS A 72 33.67 -30.35 -34.12
N PRO A 73 32.49 -30.15 -33.51
CA PRO A 73 31.26 -29.99 -34.27
C PRO A 73 31.19 -28.59 -34.89
N ARG A 74 30.87 -28.59 -36.19
CA ARG A 74 30.68 -27.42 -37.05
C ARG A 74 29.50 -26.56 -36.58
N VAL A 75 29.68 -25.25 -36.72
CA VAL A 75 28.63 -24.23 -36.63
C VAL A 75 27.64 -24.43 -37.76
N LEU A 76 26.38 -24.72 -37.43
CA LEU A 76 25.26 -24.67 -38.38
C LEU A 76 24.71 -23.23 -38.40
N GLU A 77 24.89 -22.56 -39.53
CA GLU A 77 24.20 -21.31 -39.85
C GLU A 77 22.71 -21.58 -40.02
N ILE A 78 21.88 -21.00 -39.15
CA ILE A 78 20.45 -20.83 -39.40
C ILE A 78 20.24 -19.34 -39.68
N ARG A 79 20.33 -18.99 -40.96
CA ARG A 79 19.78 -17.75 -41.52
C ARG A 79 18.34 -18.04 -41.93
N GLU A 80 17.38 -17.59 -41.14
CA GLU A 80 16.11 -16.98 -41.56
C GLU A 80 15.11 -16.93 -40.40
N VAL A 81 14.20 -15.96 -40.52
CA VAL A 81 13.07 -15.64 -39.63
C VAL A 81 13.41 -14.74 -38.45
N LEU A 82 13.24 -13.42 -38.65
CA LEU A 82 12.48 -12.52 -37.76
C LEU A 82 12.54 -11.08 -38.33
N GLU A 83 11.69 -10.78 -39.31
CA GLU A 83 11.27 -9.39 -39.54
C GLU A 83 10.01 -9.11 -38.69
N PRO A 84 9.98 -8.04 -37.88
CA PRO A 84 8.80 -7.66 -37.13
C PRO A 84 7.77 -7.01 -38.08
N ARG A 85 6.59 -7.63 -38.21
CA ARG A 85 5.46 -7.03 -38.92
C ARG A 85 4.95 -5.79 -38.15
N PRO A 86 4.63 -4.68 -38.84
CA PRO A 86 4.06 -3.51 -38.18
C PRO A 86 2.64 -3.81 -37.66
N ILE A 87 2.44 -3.61 -36.36
CA ILE A 87 1.12 -3.67 -35.72
C ILE A 87 0.34 -2.41 -36.15
N ALA A 88 -0.79 -2.59 -36.82
CA ALA A 88 -1.69 -1.49 -37.18
C ALA A 88 -2.29 -0.84 -35.92
N PRO A 89 -2.49 0.49 -35.89
CA PRO A 89 -3.12 1.15 -34.76
C PRO A 89 -4.58 0.70 -34.59
N PRO A 90 -5.09 0.58 -33.36
CA PRO A 90 -6.48 0.23 -33.12
C PRO A 90 -7.40 1.30 -33.71
N ARG A 91 -8.42 0.85 -34.46
CA ARG A 91 -9.45 1.70 -35.06
C ARG A 91 -10.24 2.41 -33.98
N GLU A 92 -10.48 3.71 -34.19
CA GLU A 92 -11.34 4.56 -33.37
C GLU A 92 -12.76 3.96 -33.25
N SER A 93 -13.19 3.69 -32.02
CA SER A 93 -14.59 3.78 -31.58
C SER A 93 -14.69 3.63 -30.06
N CYS A 94 -13.97 4.48 -29.32
CA CYS A 94 -14.27 4.74 -27.92
C CYS A 94 -15.04 6.05 -27.86
N VAL A 95 -16.36 5.96 -27.98
CA VAL A 95 -17.24 7.05 -27.54
C VAL A 95 -16.92 7.30 -26.07
N ALA A 96 -16.44 8.50 -25.76
CA ALA A 96 -16.11 8.91 -24.41
C ALA A 96 -17.39 8.88 -23.55
N SER A 97 -17.59 7.80 -22.80
CA SER A 97 -18.55 7.76 -21.72
C SER A 97 -18.04 8.67 -20.61
N GLU A 98 -18.85 9.64 -20.18
CA GLU A 98 -18.54 10.55 -19.08
C GLU A 98 -18.04 9.78 -17.83
N PRO A 99 -17.05 10.31 -17.10
CA PRO A 99 -16.56 9.68 -15.89
C PRO A 99 -17.66 9.67 -14.80
N PRO A 100 -17.81 8.57 -14.04
CA PRO A 100 -18.83 8.47 -13.00
C PRO A 100 -18.62 9.49 -11.88
N LYS A 101 -19.73 10.07 -11.39
CA LYS A 101 -19.76 11.12 -10.37
C LYS A 101 -19.39 10.59 -8.98
N ASN A 102 -18.28 11.13 -8.47
CA ASN A 102 -17.73 11.15 -7.10
C ASN A 102 -17.65 9.82 -6.30
N PRO A 103 -16.45 9.44 -5.80
CA PRO A 103 -16.27 8.34 -4.86
C PRO A 103 -16.99 8.61 -3.52
N LYS A 104 -17.50 7.57 -2.86
CA LYS A 104 -18.09 7.70 -1.52
C LYS A 104 -17.04 8.09 -0.49
N LEU A 105 -17.35 9.07 0.35
CA LEU A 105 -16.52 9.56 1.44
C LEU A 105 -17.02 9.00 2.78
N PRO A 106 -16.14 8.73 3.76
CA PRO A 106 -16.55 8.25 5.07
C PRO A 106 -17.32 9.32 5.86
N ALA A 107 -18.22 8.89 6.74
CA ALA A 107 -18.91 9.74 7.71
C ALA A 107 -18.00 10.16 8.90
N LYS A 108 -18.31 11.31 9.52
CA LYS A 108 -17.53 11.97 10.59
C LYS A 108 -17.35 11.13 11.87
N VAL A 109 -16.27 11.41 12.64
CA VAL A 109 -16.07 11.03 14.06
C VAL A 109 -16.76 12.05 14.98
N ALA A 110 -17.66 11.61 15.86
CA ALA A 110 -18.18 12.49 16.92
C ALA A 110 -17.04 12.87 17.89
N LYS A 111 -16.79 14.17 18.09
CA LYS A 111 -15.76 14.61 19.06
C LYS A 111 -16.22 14.17 20.46
N GLY A 112 -15.42 13.35 21.15
CA GLY A 112 -15.58 13.08 22.58
C GLY A 112 -15.46 14.39 23.36
N GLY A 113 -16.58 14.83 23.92
CA GLY A 113 -16.67 16.05 24.73
C GLY A 113 -16.13 15.82 26.12
N ALA A 114 -15.23 16.71 26.54
CA ALA A 114 -14.83 16.88 27.93
C ALA A 114 -16.05 17.13 28.82
N THR A 115 -16.06 16.48 29.97
CA THR A 115 -17.04 16.67 31.04
C THR A 115 -17.04 18.11 31.52
N ASN A 116 -18.21 18.75 31.56
CA ASN A 116 -18.44 19.81 32.53
C ASN A 116 -19.89 19.79 33.03
N ARG A 117 -20.01 19.95 34.36
CA ARG A 117 -21.22 19.86 35.17
C ARG A 117 -22.10 21.11 35.02
N GLY A 118 -23.40 20.93 35.25
CA GLY A 118 -24.25 21.91 35.95
C GLY A 118 -25.36 22.54 35.10
N GLY A 119 -26.62 22.29 35.48
CA GLY A 119 -27.78 23.03 35.00
C GLY A 119 -29.07 22.22 35.03
N ALA A 120 -29.76 22.23 36.17
CA ALA A 120 -31.10 21.68 36.31
C ALA A 120 -32.13 22.50 35.52
N GLY A 121 -33.06 21.82 34.85
CA GLY A 121 -34.23 22.42 34.21
C GLY A 121 -35.23 21.33 33.81
N GLN A 122 -36.34 21.26 34.54
CA GLN A 122 -37.48 20.38 34.28
C GLN A 122 -38.20 20.77 32.99
N GLY A 123 -38.76 19.80 32.26
CA GLY A 123 -39.71 20.08 31.19
C GLY A 123 -40.08 18.89 30.31
N ALA A 124 -41.27 18.35 30.57
CA ALA A 124 -42.17 17.64 29.66
C ALA A 124 -41.77 16.26 29.10
N SER A 125 -42.44 15.25 29.66
CA SER A 125 -42.77 13.96 29.05
C SER A 125 -43.36 14.12 27.65
N ASN A 126 -42.85 13.36 26.68
CA ASN A 126 -43.66 12.86 25.58
C ASN A 126 -43.29 11.42 25.27
N SER A 127 -44.35 10.62 25.18
CA SER A 127 -44.42 9.18 25.08
C SER A 127 -43.97 8.64 23.72
N ALA A 128 -43.38 7.45 23.79
CA ALA A 128 -43.43 6.34 22.84
C ALA A 128 -43.80 6.66 21.38
N GLY A 129 -42.76 6.73 20.54
CA GLY A 129 -42.84 6.46 19.10
C GLY A 129 -41.97 5.24 18.77
N SER A 130 -42.57 4.05 18.85
CA SER A 130 -42.02 2.82 18.29
C SER A 130 -41.97 2.95 16.77
N GLY A 131 -40.76 2.91 16.21
CA GLY A 131 -40.52 3.02 14.77
C GLY A 131 -39.12 2.53 14.43
N GLY A 132 -38.81 1.30 14.83
CA GLY A 132 -37.56 0.62 14.47
C GLY A 132 -37.54 0.38 12.97
N ASN A 133 -36.95 1.31 12.22
CA ASN A 133 -36.64 1.11 10.82
C ASN A 133 -35.55 0.03 10.76
N LEU A 134 -35.93 -1.24 10.54
CA LEU A 134 -35.01 -2.37 10.41
C LEU A 134 -34.14 -2.12 9.18
N THR A 135 -32.96 -1.53 9.39
CA THR A 135 -31.96 -1.32 8.36
C THR A 135 -31.58 -2.66 7.75
N LYS A 136 -31.89 -2.85 6.46
CA LYS A 136 -31.50 -4.04 5.71
C LYS A 136 -29.99 -4.25 5.88
N PRO A 137 -29.54 -5.46 6.29
CA PRO A 137 -28.12 -5.68 6.49
C PRO A 137 -27.31 -5.49 5.21
N ILE A 138 -26.13 -4.89 5.34
CA ILE A 138 -25.23 -4.57 4.23
C ILE A 138 -24.27 -5.75 4.01
N PRO A 139 -24.23 -6.35 2.81
CA PRO A 139 -23.32 -7.46 2.53
C PRO A 139 -21.87 -6.97 2.39
N VAL A 140 -20.93 -7.71 2.97
CA VAL A 140 -19.48 -7.44 2.96
C VAL A 140 -18.72 -8.73 2.67
N THR A 141 -17.85 -8.72 1.67
CA THR A 141 -16.95 -9.83 1.39
C THR A 141 -15.86 -9.90 2.47
N LEU A 142 -15.75 -11.04 3.15
CA LEU A 142 -14.74 -11.27 4.17
C LEU A 142 -13.60 -12.11 3.59
N MET A 143 -12.39 -11.56 3.62
CA MET A 143 -11.16 -12.26 3.26
C MET A 143 -10.34 -12.42 4.53
N ALA A 144 -10.44 -13.55 5.22
CA ALA A 144 -9.78 -13.76 6.51
C ALA A 144 -8.25 -13.62 6.43
N GLY A 145 -7.68 -13.99 5.28
CA GLY A 145 -6.25 -13.90 5.00
C GLY A 145 -5.42 -15.00 5.66
N ASP A 146 -4.12 -14.76 5.77
CA ASP A 146 -3.12 -15.74 6.16
C ASP A 146 -2.45 -15.39 7.51
N GLY A 147 -1.77 -16.36 8.12
CA GLY A 147 -1.03 -16.17 9.37
C GLY A 147 -1.95 -15.78 10.53
N ILE A 148 -1.77 -14.59 11.11
CA ILE A 148 -2.66 -14.05 12.15
C ILE A 148 -4.03 -13.61 11.61
N GLY A 149 -4.22 -13.56 10.30
CA GLY A 149 -5.45 -13.05 9.67
C GLY A 149 -6.74 -13.71 10.18
N PRO A 150 -6.84 -15.05 10.22
CA PRO A 150 -8.03 -15.72 10.74
C PRO A 150 -8.37 -15.36 12.19
N GLU A 151 -7.39 -15.32 13.11
CA GLU A 151 -7.64 -15.03 14.53
C GLU A 151 -8.13 -13.59 14.74
N ILE A 152 -7.50 -12.60 14.09
CA ILE A 152 -7.94 -11.20 14.22
C ILE A 152 -9.26 -10.96 13.49
N SER A 153 -9.53 -11.66 12.39
CA SER A 153 -10.80 -11.54 11.66
C SER A 153 -11.95 -12.05 12.50
N LEU A 154 -11.78 -13.19 13.18
CA LEU A 154 -12.77 -13.73 14.11
C LEU A 154 -13.03 -12.75 15.26
N ALA A 155 -11.98 -12.20 15.88
CA ALA A 155 -12.10 -11.19 16.92
C ALA A 155 -12.93 -9.97 16.46
N VAL A 156 -12.65 -9.46 15.26
CA VAL A 156 -13.40 -8.32 14.69
C VAL A 156 -14.86 -8.68 14.43
N LEU A 157 -15.15 -9.87 13.92
CA LEU A 157 -16.53 -10.34 13.72
C LEU A 157 -17.30 -10.46 15.04
N GLU A 158 -16.67 -10.95 16.11
CA GLU A 158 -17.27 -11.03 17.44
C GLU A 158 -17.66 -9.64 17.97
N VAL A 159 -16.76 -8.65 17.83
CA VAL A 159 -17.03 -7.26 18.22
C VAL A 159 -18.15 -6.64 17.40
N LEU A 160 -18.14 -6.84 16.07
CA LEU A 160 -19.18 -6.33 15.18
C LEU A 160 -20.56 -6.95 15.46
N LYS A 161 -20.59 -8.24 15.80
CA LYS A 161 -21.79 -8.93 16.23
C LYS A 161 -22.29 -8.40 17.58
N ALA A 162 -21.39 -8.17 18.53
CA ALA A 162 -21.74 -7.65 19.86
C ALA A 162 -22.33 -6.23 19.80
N VAL A 163 -21.80 -5.35 18.94
CA VAL A 163 -22.37 -4.01 18.71
C VAL A 163 -23.65 -4.04 17.86
N LYS A 164 -24.06 -5.23 17.36
CA LYS A 164 -25.21 -5.45 16.47
C LYS A 164 -25.14 -4.58 15.21
N ALA A 165 -23.96 -4.50 14.61
CA ALA A 165 -23.80 -3.79 13.34
C ALA A 165 -24.62 -4.49 12.24
N PRO A 166 -25.40 -3.76 11.42
CA PRO A 166 -26.23 -4.35 10.36
C PRO A 166 -25.38 -4.73 9.14
N LEU A 167 -24.43 -5.66 9.33
CA LEU A 167 -23.54 -6.21 8.30
C LEU A 167 -23.79 -7.71 8.17
N ILE A 168 -23.74 -8.23 6.94
CA ILE A 168 -23.69 -9.67 6.66
C ILE A 168 -22.37 -9.96 5.96
N PHE A 169 -21.60 -10.90 6.51
CA PHE A 169 -20.29 -11.25 5.96
C PHE A 169 -20.36 -12.49 5.07
N GLU A 170 -19.67 -12.40 3.93
CA GLU A 170 -19.52 -13.48 2.97
C GLU A 170 -18.06 -13.94 2.95
N PRO A 171 -17.71 -15.01 3.67
CA PRO A 171 -16.35 -15.52 3.69
C PRO A 171 -15.98 -16.05 2.30
N VAL A 172 -14.83 -15.62 1.81
CA VAL A 172 -14.22 -16.12 0.57
C VAL A 172 -12.77 -16.51 0.80
N ASP A 173 -12.33 -17.57 0.13
CA ASP A 173 -10.93 -17.97 0.09
C ASP A 173 -10.20 -17.16 -0.98
N VAL A 174 -9.06 -16.59 -0.61
CA VAL A 174 -8.20 -15.74 -1.44
C VAL A 174 -6.91 -16.45 -1.86
N THR A 175 -6.80 -17.75 -1.59
CA THR A 175 -5.69 -18.59 -2.03
C THR A 175 -5.46 -18.40 -3.54
N PRO A 176 -4.24 -18.05 -3.97
CA PRO A 176 -3.99 -17.74 -5.38
C PRO A 176 -4.32 -18.92 -6.30
N VAL A 177 -4.92 -18.60 -7.44
CA VAL A 177 -5.16 -19.56 -8.53
C VAL A 177 -4.47 -19.08 -9.80
N VAL A 178 -4.16 -20.00 -10.70
CA VAL A 178 -3.61 -19.69 -12.02
C VAL A 178 -4.75 -19.70 -13.02
N ASN A 179 -4.94 -18.62 -13.78
CA ASN A 179 -5.97 -18.56 -14.80
C ASN A 179 -5.57 -19.33 -16.07
N SER A 180 -6.48 -19.44 -17.04
CA SER A 180 -6.25 -20.12 -18.32
C SER A 180 -5.10 -19.57 -19.16
N LYS A 181 -4.58 -18.38 -18.82
CA LYS A 181 -3.42 -17.73 -19.47
C LYS A 181 -2.11 -17.94 -18.71
N GLY A 182 -2.09 -18.77 -17.68
CA GLY A 182 -0.91 -18.99 -16.84
C GLY A 182 -0.60 -17.83 -15.88
N ILE A 183 -1.50 -16.86 -15.72
CA ILE A 183 -1.31 -15.70 -14.86
C ILE A 183 -1.97 -15.96 -13.50
N GLN A 184 -1.20 -15.77 -12.43
CA GLN A 184 -1.70 -15.82 -11.06
C GLN A 184 -2.77 -14.74 -10.83
N THR A 185 -3.88 -15.13 -10.20
CA THR A 185 -5.00 -14.26 -9.87
C THR A 185 -5.71 -14.76 -8.61
N VAL A 186 -6.74 -14.04 -8.17
CA VAL A 186 -7.62 -14.46 -7.07
C VAL A 186 -8.72 -15.40 -7.59
N PRO A 187 -9.28 -16.30 -6.75
CA PRO A 187 -10.38 -17.18 -7.14
C PRO A 187 -11.58 -16.40 -7.68
N GLN A 188 -12.30 -17.00 -8.63
CA GLN A 188 -13.48 -16.38 -9.25
C GLN A 188 -14.56 -16.03 -8.20
N ALA A 189 -14.71 -16.84 -7.15
CA ALA A 189 -15.61 -16.56 -6.03
C ALA A 189 -15.33 -15.22 -5.34
N VAL A 190 -14.07 -14.81 -5.22
CA VAL A 190 -13.67 -13.49 -4.66
C VAL A 190 -14.16 -12.37 -5.57
N ILE A 191 -13.95 -12.55 -6.89
CA ILE A 191 -14.37 -11.58 -7.91
C ILE A 191 -15.89 -11.41 -7.91
N ASP A 192 -16.62 -12.51 -7.85
CA ASP A 192 -18.08 -12.51 -7.90
C ASP A 192 -18.70 -11.94 -6.62
N SER A 193 -18.17 -12.30 -5.44
CA SER A 193 -18.59 -11.72 -4.17
C SER A 193 -18.31 -10.21 -4.16
N MET A 194 -17.09 -9.77 -4.48
CA MET A 194 -16.76 -8.33 -4.49
C MET A 194 -17.55 -7.53 -5.52
N LYS A 195 -17.88 -8.09 -6.70
CA LYS A 195 -18.77 -7.42 -7.67
C LYS A 195 -20.18 -7.20 -7.11
N ARG A 196 -20.67 -8.13 -6.29
CA ARG A 196 -22.00 -8.08 -5.68
C ARG A 196 -22.04 -7.20 -4.43
N THR A 197 -21.09 -7.37 -3.52
CA THR A 197 -21.02 -6.63 -2.23
C THR A 197 -20.46 -5.23 -2.39
N LYS A 198 -19.50 -5.04 -3.31
CA LYS A 198 -18.71 -3.81 -3.51
C LYS A 198 -17.91 -3.38 -2.27
N LEU A 199 -17.86 -4.22 -1.23
CA LEU A 199 -17.27 -3.93 0.06
C LEU A 199 -16.50 -5.15 0.54
N GLY A 200 -15.23 -4.96 0.87
CA GLY A 200 -14.37 -6.00 1.42
C GLY A 200 -13.85 -5.63 2.81
N LEU A 201 -13.79 -6.61 3.70
CA LEU A 201 -12.96 -6.57 4.90
C LEU A 201 -11.91 -7.68 4.77
N LYS A 202 -10.65 -7.30 4.89
CA LYS A 202 -9.53 -8.15 4.52
C LYS A 202 -8.46 -8.19 5.63
N GLY A 203 -8.07 -9.40 6.02
CA GLY A 203 -6.87 -9.66 6.83
C GLY A 203 -5.57 -9.60 6.02
N PRO A 204 -4.40 -9.72 6.69
CA PRO A 204 -3.11 -9.77 6.02
C PRO A 204 -3.02 -10.96 5.04
N LEU A 205 -2.43 -10.74 3.87
CA LEU A 205 -2.18 -11.80 2.88
C LEU A 205 -0.69 -12.01 2.71
N MET A 206 -0.28 -13.27 2.64
CA MET A 206 1.10 -13.63 2.41
C MET A 206 1.47 -13.34 0.96
N THR A 207 2.58 -12.62 0.74
CA THR A 207 3.17 -12.45 -0.58
C THR A 207 4.54 -13.14 -0.57
N PRO A 208 4.81 -14.12 -1.45
CA PRO A 208 6.13 -14.71 -1.59
C PRO A 208 7.17 -13.64 -1.96
N VAL A 209 8.27 -13.53 -1.22
CA VAL A 209 9.33 -12.54 -1.49
C VAL A 209 10.31 -13.10 -2.52
N GLY A 210 10.72 -12.27 -3.49
CA GLY A 210 11.86 -12.57 -4.39
C GLY A 210 11.61 -13.66 -5.45
N THR A 211 10.38 -14.14 -5.56
CA THR A 211 9.94 -15.09 -6.60
C THR A 211 9.04 -14.34 -7.58
N GLY A 212 9.01 -14.72 -8.86
CA GLY A 212 8.31 -14.00 -9.94
C GLY A 212 6.78 -13.91 -9.85
N PHE A 213 6.22 -14.11 -8.65
CA PHE A 213 4.80 -14.01 -8.33
C PHE A 213 4.42 -12.54 -8.08
N ARG A 214 3.32 -12.10 -8.68
CA ARG A 214 2.76 -10.77 -8.42
C ARG A 214 2.02 -10.77 -7.09
N SER A 215 2.19 -9.72 -6.29
CA SER A 215 1.49 -9.61 -5.00
C SER A 215 -0.04 -9.69 -5.17
N LEU A 216 -0.69 -10.55 -4.38
CA LEU A 216 -2.16 -10.65 -4.35
C LEU A 216 -2.83 -9.32 -3.99
N ASN A 217 -2.21 -8.52 -3.11
CA ASN A 217 -2.72 -7.21 -2.73
C ASN A 217 -2.77 -6.27 -3.95
N LEU A 218 -1.74 -6.30 -4.79
CA LEU A 218 -1.71 -5.53 -6.04
C LEU A 218 -2.79 -6.01 -7.00
N ILE A 219 -2.97 -7.32 -7.15
CA ILE A 219 -4.01 -7.91 -8.01
C ILE A 219 -5.41 -7.43 -7.59
N LEU A 220 -5.74 -7.48 -6.29
CA LEU A 220 -7.03 -7.00 -5.78
C LEU A 220 -7.25 -5.50 -6.08
N ARG A 221 -6.22 -4.67 -5.87
CA ARG A 221 -6.29 -3.22 -6.11
C ARG A 221 -6.53 -2.89 -7.58
N VAL A 222 -5.86 -3.61 -8.49
CA VAL A 222 -6.02 -3.42 -9.93
C VAL A 222 -7.38 -3.96 -10.41
N LEU A 223 -7.77 -5.18 -10.01
CA LEU A 223 -9.02 -5.81 -10.44
C LEU A 223 -10.26 -4.98 -10.08
N PHE A 224 -10.25 -4.36 -8.89
CA PHE A 224 -11.37 -3.54 -8.42
C PHE A 224 -11.14 -2.03 -8.58
N ASN A 225 -10.06 -1.62 -9.25
CA ASN A 225 -9.68 -0.22 -9.50
C ASN A 225 -9.70 0.63 -8.21
N LEU A 226 -9.11 0.09 -7.13
CA LEU A 226 -9.03 0.71 -5.81
C LEU A 226 -7.86 1.69 -5.76
N TYR A 227 -8.09 2.89 -6.30
CA TYR A 227 -7.02 3.80 -6.67
C TYR A 227 -6.47 4.68 -5.55
N ALA A 228 -7.22 4.88 -4.48
CA ALA A 228 -6.78 5.68 -3.33
C ALA A 228 -6.64 4.78 -2.10
N ASN A 229 -5.45 4.68 -1.55
CA ASN A 229 -5.23 4.04 -0.25
C ASN A 229 -5.22 5.13 0.83
N VAL A 230 -6.16 5.05 1.77
CA VAL A 230 -6.32 5.99 2.88
C VAL A 230 -5.83 5.31 4.15
N ARG A 231 -4.82 5.89 4.80
CA ARG A 231 -4.21 5.39 6.03
C ARG A 231 -4.16 6.51 7.08
N PRO A 232 -5.16 6.58 7.97
CA PRO A 232 -5.12 7.48 9.13
C PRO A 232 -4.19 6.91 10.19
N CYS A 233 -3.20 7.71 10.60
CA CYS A 233 -2.28 7.43 11.69
C CYS A 233 -2.59 8.39 12.83
N ARG A 234 -3.43 7.94 13.77
CA ARG A 234 -3.85 8.73 14.94
C ARG A 234 -3.32 8.11 16.22
N SER A 235 -2.65 8.92 17.05
CA SER A 235 -2.25 8.52 18.39
C SER A 235 -3.46 8.07 19.19
N LEU A 236 -3.36 6.88 19.77
CA LEU A 236 -4.42 6.28 20.57
C LEU A 236 -4.18 6.59 22.04
N ALA A 237 -5.18 7.14 22.72
CA ALA A 237 -5.05 7.44 24.14
C ALA A 237 -4.78 6.14 24.95
N GLY A 238 -3.72 6.15 25.75
CA GLY A 238 -3.22 4.96 26.47
C GLY A 238 -2.00 4.29 25.81
N VAL A 239 -1.70 4.60 24.55
CA VAL A 239 -0.43 4.22 23.90
C VAL A 239 0.52 5.40 23.95
N GLU A 240 1.56 5.29 24.77
CA GLU A 240 2.54 6.37 24.93
C GLU A 240 3.61 6.28 23.84
N THR A 241 3.82 7.39 23.13
CA THR A 241 4.91 7.57 22.17
C THR A 241 5.59 8.90 22.43
N VAL A 242 6.81 9.07 21.92
CA VAL A 242 7.58 10.33 22.07
C VAL A 242 6.99 11.50 21.28
N TYR A 243 5.98 11.26 20.43
CA TYR A 243 5.46 12.22 19.44
C TYR A 243 4.15 12.90 19.86
N GLY A 244 3.54 12.51 20.99
CA GLY A 244 2.31 13.13 21.49
C GLY A 244 1.07 12.79 20.65
N GLN A 245 0.21 13.78 20.40
CA GLN A 245 -1.10 13.61 19.74
C GLN A 245 -1.01 13.73 18.21
N VAL A 246 -0.40 12.74 17.56
CA VAL A 246 -0.31 12.66 16.11
C VAL A 246 -1.70 12.35 15.52
N ASP A 247 -2.08 13.04 14.45
CA ASP A 247 -3.26 12.73 13.63
C ASP A 247 -2.95 13.12 12.18
N VAL A 248 -2.28 12.21 11.48
CA VAL A 248 -1.85 12.39 10.08
C VAL A 248 -2.56 11.35 9.23
N ILE A 249 -3.13 11.78 8.11
CA ILE A 249 -3.72 10.90 7.11
C ILE A 249 -2.85 10.90 5.88
N THR A 250 -2.50 9.71 5.41
CA THR A 250 -1.87 9.53 4.11
C THR A 250 -2.89 9.06 3.10
N ILE A 251 -2.90 9.71 1.93
CA ILE A 251 -3.69 9.36 0.75
C ILE A 251 -2.70 9.02 -0.36
N ARG A 252 -2.54 7.74 -0.60
CA ARG A 252 -1.58 7.15 -1.53
C ARG A 252 -2.29 6.79 -2.83
N GLU A 253 -1.69 7.17 -3.96
CA GLU A 253 -2.03 6.59 -5.28
C GLU A 253 -1.67 5.09 -5.27
N ASN A 254 -2.59 4.23 -5.71
CA ASN A 254 -2.51 2.80 -5.41
C ASN A 254 -2.56 1.89 -6.65
N THR A 255 -2.41 2.43 -7.86
CA THR A 255 -2.51 1.67 -9.12
C THR A 255 -1.29 1.72 -10.00
N GLU A 256 -0.45 2.75 -9.90
CA GLU A 256 0.68 2.96 -10.80
C GLU A 256 1.95 3.33 -10.02
N GLY A 257 2.87 4.09 -10.60
CA GLY A 257 4.18 4.41 -10.05
C GLY A 257 5.17 3.27 -10.23
N GLU A 258 6.01 3.09 -9.22
CA GLU A 258 7.05 2.06 -9.15
C GLU A 258 6.45 0.65 -9.00
N TYR A 259 5.19 0.54 -8.59
CA TYR A 259 4.47 -0.72 -8.38
C TYR A 259 3.82 -1.27 -9.65
N SER A 260 4.06 -0.64 -10.80
CA SER A 260 3.62 -1.16 -12.11
C SER A 260 4.25 -2.53 -12.42
N GLY A 261 5.36 -2.88 -11.76
CA GLY A 261 6.03 -4.17 -11.91
C GLY A 261 6.68 -4.36 -13.29
N ILE A 262 6.98 -3.25 -13.97
CA ILE A 262 7.62 -3.28 -15.29
C ILE A 262 9.13 -3.18 -15.09
N GLU A 263 9.75 -4.36 -15.06
CA GLU A 263 11.19 -4.51 -14.89
C GLU A 263 11.76 -5.42 -15.97
N HIS A 264 12.96 -5.10 -16.45
CA HIS A 264 13.67 -5.95 -17.39
C HIS A 264 15.18 -5.78 -17.25
N GLN A 265 15.91 -6.86 -17.53
CA GLN A 265 17.36 -6.83 -17.62
C GLN A 265 17.75 -6.44 -19.05
N LEU A 266 18.42 -5.30 -19.20
CA LEU A 266 18.87 -4.79 -20.51
C LEU A 266 20.07 -5.60 -21.02
N ILE A 267 21.04 -5.80 -20.14
CA ILE A 267 22.23 -6.64 -20.31
C ILE A 267 22.57 -7.28 -18.96
N ASN A 268 23.46 -8.27 -18.97
CA ASN A 268 23.92 -8.91 -17.73
C ASN A 268 24.40 -7.86 -16.71
N GLY A 269 23.80 -7.86 -15.52
CA GLY A 269 24.10 -6.90 -14.45
C GLY A 269 23.42 -5.53 -14.54
N VAL A 270 22.63 -5.24 -15.58
CA VAL A 270 21.91 -3.95 -15.73
C VAL A 270 20.41 -4.18 -15.78
N VAL A 271 19.70 -3.75 -14.74
CA VAL A 271 18.25 -3.87 -14.61
C VAL A 271 17.61 -2.49 -14.69
N GLN A 272 16.55 -2.39 -15.49
CA GLN A 272 15.71 -1.21 -15.58
C GLN A 272 14.38 -1.48 -14.89
N SER A 273 13.97 -0.57 -14.01
CA SER A 273 12.62 -0.50 -13.45
C SER A 273 11.93 0.76 -13.96
N ILE A 274 10.71 0.62 -14.50
CA ILE A 274 9.98 1.72 -15.13
C ILE A 274 8.91 2.24 -14.17
N LYS A 275 9.05 3.50 -13.76
CA LYS A 275 8.02 4.26 -13.05
C LYS A 275 7.03 4.87 -14.05
N LEU A 276 5.76 4.52 -13.93
CA LEU A 276 4.68 5.11 -14.74
C LEU A 276 3.84 6.06 -13.89
N ILE A 277 3.66 7.29 -14.36
CA ILE A 277 2.70 8.24 -13.79
C ILE A 277 1.81 8.73 -14.92
N THR A 278 0.50 8.66 -14.72
CA THR A 278 -0.51 9.12 -15.67
C THR A 278 -1.32 10.27 -15.09
N ARG A 279 -1.76 11.17 -15.99
CA ARG A 279 -2.61 12.29 -15.63
C ARG A 279 -3.92 11.81 -15.00
N ALA A 280 -4.54 10.79 -15.59
CA ALA A 280 -5.84 10.28 -15.13
C ALA A 280 -5.77 9.77 -13.68
N ALA A 281 -4.73 9.00 -13.34
CA ALA A 281 -4.55 8.50 -11.98
C ALA A 281 -4.17 9.61 -10.98
N SER A 282 -3.33 10.56 -11.40
CA SER A 282 -2.92 11.70 -10.57
C SER A 282 -4.10 12.62 -10.24
N VAL A 283 -4.95 12.95 -11.22
CA VAL A 283 -6.12 13.81 -11.02
C VAL A 283 -7.14 13.15 -10.08
N ARG A 284 -7.50 11.88 -10.29
CA ARG A 284 -8.52 11.22 -9.46
C ARG A 284 -8.12 11.07 -7.98
N VAL A 285 -6.84 10.80 -7.69
CA VAL A 285 -6.36 10.68 -6.31
C VAL A 285 -6.28 12.05 -5.63
N ALA A 286 -5.88 13.08 -6.39
CA ALA A 286 -5.93 14.46 -5.92
C ALA A 286 -7.38 14.88 -5.63
N GLU A 287 -8.32 14.66 -6.54
CA GLU A 287 -9.74 14.98 -6.32
C GLU A 287 -10.30 14.28 -5.08
N TYR A 288 -9.99 12.99 -4.91
CA TYR A 288 -10.36 12.25 -3.70
C TYR A 288 -9.77 12.89 -2.44
N CYS A 289 -8.50 13.30 -2.46
CA CYS A 289 -7.85 13.96 -1.33
C CYS A 289 -8.54 15.27 -0.94
N PHE A 290 -8.81 16.16 -1.89
CA PHE A 290 -9.48 17.44 -1.61
C PHE A 290 -10.90 17.22 -1.09
N GLN A 291 -11.66 16.31 -1.70
CA GLN A 291 -13.00 15.94 -1.24
C GLN A 291 -12.96 15.36 0.18
N TYR A 292 -12.01 14.47 0.46
CA TYR A 292 -11.81 13.87 1.78
C TYR A 292 -11.48 14.94 2.83
N ALA A 293 -10.54 15.84 2.54
CA ALA A 293 -10.14 16.90 3.45
C ALA A 293 -11.32 17.82 3.80
N LEU A 294 -12.13 18.20 2.82
CA LEU A 294 -13.35 18.99 3.02
C LEU A 294 -14.39 18.24 3.86
N ALA A 295 -14.70 16.98 3.51
CA ALA A 295 -15.70 16.18 4.22
C ALA A 295 -15.31 15.96 5.69
N MET A 296 -14.02 15.71 5.93
CA MET A 296 -13.47 15.46 7.27
C MET A 296 -13.08 16.73 8.02
N LYS A 297 -13.30 17.92 7.42
CA LYS A 297 -12.94 19.24 8.00
C LYS A 297 -11.49 19.28 8.48
N ARG A 298 -10.60 18.76 7.65
CA ARG A 298 -9.15 18.84 7.85
C ARG A 298 -8.69 20.28 7.64
N LYS A 299 -7.47 20.59 8.06
CA LYS A 299 -6.91 21.94 8.10
C LYS A 299 -5.80 22.16 7.09
N LYS A 300 -5.15 21.07 6.65
CA LYS A 300 -3.99 21.19 5.76
C LYS A 300 -3.85 19.99 4.82
N ILE A 301 -3.50 20.28 3.57
CA ILE A 301 -3.16 19.31 2.53
C ILE A 301 -1.72 19.58 2.08
N THR A 302 -0.85 18.59 2.20
CA THR A 302 0.53 18.63 1.71
C THR A 302 0.68 17.63 0.56
N ALA A 303 0.97 18.12 -0.64
CA ALA A 303 1.28 17.29 -1.80
C ALA A 303 2.77 16.92 -1.81
N VAL A 304 3.08 15.63 -1.72
CA VAL A 304 4.46 15.13 -1.57
C VAL A 304 5.02 14.65 -2.91
N HIS A 305 6.24 15.08 -3.24
CA HIS A 305 6.89 14.74 -4.51
C HIS A 305 8.43 14.68 -4.43
N LYS A 306 9.11 14.27 -5.50
CA LYS A 306 10.57 14.43 -5.70
C LYS A 306 10.87 15.03 -7.08
N ARG A 307 10.14 16.08 -7.46
CA ARG A 307 10.26 16.75 -8.78
C ARG A 307 11.67 17.26 -9.12
N SER A 308 12.52 17.51 -8.13
CA SER A 308 13.92 17.95 -8.34
C SER A 308 14.75 16.89 -9.08
N SER A 309 14.51 15.61 -8.78
CA SER A 309 15.13 14.48 -9.47
C SER A 309 14.22 13.95 -10.59
N MET A 310 12.95 13.71 -10.27
CA MET A 310 11.96 13.15 -11.19
C MET A 310 11.15 14.24 -11.89
N ARG A 311 11.81 14.96 -12.80
CA ARG A 311 11.25 16.16 -13.45
C ARG A 311 9.98 15.90 -14.25
N MET A 312 9.88 14.75 -14.92
CA MET A 312 8.73 14.42 -15.78
C MET A 312 7.62 13.70 -15.03
N SER A 313 7.94 12.62 -14.31
CA SER A 313 6.95 11.79 -13.61
C SER A 313 6.31 12.55 -12.43
N ASP A 314 7.12 12.94 -11.45
CA ASP A 314 6.61 13.70 -10.29
C ASP A 314 6.23 15.14 -10.67
N GLY A 315 6.84 15.68 -11.71
CA GLY A 315 6.41 16.95 -12.31
C GLY A 315 4.99 16.88 -12.87
N LEU A 316 4.64 15.80 -13.56
CA LEU A 316 3.26 15.57 -14.03
C LEU A 316 2.30 15.43 -12.84
N PHE A 317 2.65 14.61 -11.84
CA PHE A 317 1.82 14.43 -10.65
C PHE A 317 1.49 15.76 -9.98
N ILE A 318 2.50 16.57 -9.66
CA ILE A 318 2.28 17.84 -8.94
C ILE A 318 1.50 18.86 -9.78
N ASN A 319 1.69 18.88 -11.11
CA ASN A 319 0.90 19.73 -11.99
C ASN A 319 -0.59 19.34 -11.96
N CYS A 320 -0.90 18.04 -11.93
CA CYS A 320 -2.26 17.55 -11.78
C CYS A 320 -2.87 17.94 -10.42
N VAL A 321 -2.10 17.79 -9.33
CA VAL A 321 -2.57 18.18 -7.99
C VAL A 321 -2.84 19.68 -7.92
N ARG A 322 -1.98 20.53 -8.51
CA ARG A 322 -2.22 21.99 -8.61
C ARG A 322 -3.47 22.34 -9.39
N GLU A 323 -3.72 21.64 -10.50
CA GLU A 323 -4.95 21.86 -11.28
C GLU A 323 -6.20 21.57 -10.45
N VAL A 324 -6.17 20.47 -9.69
CA VAL A 324 -7.25 20.14 -8.76
C VAL A 324 -7.33 21.16 -7.61
N ALA A 325 -6.20 21.60 -7.06
CA ALA A 325 -6.18 22.63 -6.02
C ALA A 325 -6.87 23.92 -6.47
N LYS A 326 -6.63 24.37 -7.71
CA LYS A 326 -7.33 25.51 -8.32
C LYS A 326 -8.84 25.26 -8.47
N LYS A 327 -9.24 24.05 -8.86
CA LYS A 327 -10.67 23.67 -8.96
C LYS A 327 -11.39 23.73 -7.61
N TYR A 328 -10.71 23.45 -6.51
CA TYR A 328 -11.27 23.45 -5.16
C TYR A 328 -10.91 24.71 -4.33
N GLU A 329 -10.31 25.73 -4.95
CA GLU A 329 -9.69 26.87 -4.27
C GLU A 329 -10.67 27.62 -3.34
N GLU A 330 -11.89 27.89 -3.82
CA GLU A 330 -12.89 28.59 -3.03
C GLU A 330 -13.39 27.74 -1.85
N GLN A 331 -13.59 26.43 -2.05
CA GLN A 331 -14.05 25.53 -0.99
C GLN A 331 -12.99 25.37 0.10
N ILE A 332 -11.71 25.23 -0.27
CA ILE A 332 -10.63 25.10 0.72
C ILE A 332 -10.43 26.40 1.48
N LYS A 333 -10.53 27.57 0.84
CA LYS A 333 -10.47 28.87 1.51
C LYS A 333 -11.61 29.05 2.51
N GLN A 334 -12.85 28.75 2.12
CA GLN A 334 -14.02 28.82 2.99
C GLN A 334 -13.92 27.87 4.19
N ALA A 335 -13.32 26.69 3.99
CA ALA A 335 -13.10 25.71 5.05
C ALA A 335 -11.84 25.97 5.88
N GLY A 336 -11.00 26.97 5.53
CA GLY A 336 -9.74 27.26 6.20
C GLY A 336 -8.68 26.17 6.03
N ILE A 337 -8.66 25.50 4.88
CA ILE A 337 -7.71 24.43 4.54
C ILE A 337 -6.52 25.01 3.78
N GLU A 338 -5.33 24.87 4.34
CA GLU A 338 -4.08 25.25 3.69
C GLU A 338 -3.65 24.18 2.67
N TYR A 339 -3.12 24.61 1.52
CA TYR A 339 -2.50 23.73 0.53
C TYR A 339 -1.02 24.08 0.37
N GLU A 340 -0.16 23.07 0.44
CA GLU A 340 1.27 23.22 0.21
C GLU A 340 1.86 22.02 -0.55
N GLU A 341 3.09 22.18 -1.00
CA GLU A 341 3.84 21.16 -1.74
C GLU A 341 5.21 21.00 -1.12
N GLN A 342 5.60 19.77 -0.80
CA GLN A 342 6.90 19.50 -0.18
C GLN A 342 7.62 18.33 -0.86
N ALA A 343 8.95 18.39 -0.83
CA ALA A 343 9.75 17.28 -1.30
C ALA A 343 9.70 16.12 -0.29
N ILE A 344 9.63 14.86 -0.75
CA ILE A 344 9.61 13.67 0.11
C ILE A 344 10.77 13.65 1.12
N SER A 345 11.97 14.08 0.73
CA SER A 345 13.12 14.17 1.64
C SER A 345 12.92 15.18 2.77
N GLU A 346 12.22 16.28 2.49
CA GLU A 346 11.91 17.31 3.49
C GLU A 346 10.80 16.81 4.43
N VAL A 347 9.77 16.16 3.89
CA VAL A 347 8.71 15.54 4.67
C VAL A 347 9.28 14.48 5.62
N CYS A 348 10.11 13.56 5.13
CA CYS A 348 10.74 12.53 5.97
C CYS A 348 11.55 13.15 7.13
N LEU A 349 12.29 14.23 6.88
CA LEU A 349 13.07 14.91 7.92
C LEU A 349 12.17 15.61 8.96
N LYS A 350 11.17 16.35 8.50
CA LYS A 350 10.32 17.18 9.35
C LYS A 350 9.27 16.36 10.12
N ILE A 351 8.72 15.30 9.53
CA ILE A 351 7.63 14.53 10.14
C ILE A 351 8.09 13.77 11.38
N VAL A 352 9.33 13.29 11.39
CA VAL A 352 9.93 12.65 12.57
C VAL A 352 10.36 13.67 13.61
N ALA A 353 10.61 14.93 13.24
CA ALA A 353 10.96 15.98 14.20
C ALA A 353 9.72 16.58 14.87
N ASN A 354 8.67 16.86 14.09
CA ASN A 354 7.40 17.36 14.59
C ASN A 354 6.26 16.91 13.67
N PRO A 355 5.59 15.78 13.96
CA PRO A 355 4.51 15.29 13.11
C PRO A 355 3.24 16.15 13.18
N LEU A 356 3.07 16.98 14.21
CA LEU A 356 1.87 17.81 14.42
C LEU A 356 1.71 18.92 13.38
N GLN A 357 2.74 19.20 12.58
CA GLN A 357 2.69 20.16 11.49
C GLN A 357 1.97 19.64 10.23
N TYR A 358 1.70 18.33 10.17
CA TYR A 358 1.05 17.67 9.04
C TYR A 358 -0.37 17.22 9.40
N ASP A 359 -1.25 17.17 8.39
CA ASP A 359 -2.64 16.72 8.54
C ASP A 359 -2.99 15.73 7.43
N VAL A 360 -3.25 16.17 6.19
CA VAL A 360 -3.48 15.27 5.04
C VAL A 360 -2.30 15.31 4.08
N LEU A 361 -1.71 14.15 3.78
CA LEU A 361 -0.63 14.00 2.81
C LEU A 361 -1.13 13.26 1.57
N VAL A 362 -0.92 13.83 0.37
CA VAL A 362 -1.25 13.16 -0.91
C VAL A 362 -0.01 12.92 -1.74
N MET A 363 0.16 11.70 -2.27
CA MET A 363 1.43 11.32 -2.92
C MET A 363 1.33 10.12 -3.88
N PRO A 364 2.32 9.97 -4.78
CA PRO A 364 2.51 8.76 -5.61
C PRO A 364 2.76 7.49 -4.78
N ASN A 365 2.63 6.35 -5.45
CA ASN A 365 2.53 5.03 -4.84
C ASN A 365 3.66 4.66 -3.87
N LEU A 366 4.93 4.69 -4.31
CA LEU A 366 6.06 4.29 -3.46
C LEU A 366 6.24 5.20 -2.23
N TYR A 367 6.07 6.51 -2.40
CA TYR A 367 6.23 7.44 -1.28
C TYR A 367 5.12 7.22 -0.26
N GLY A 368 3.91 6.92 -0.73
CA GLY A 368 2.77 6.56 0.11
C GLY A 368 3.05 5.34 0.96
N ASP A 369 3.69 4.31 0.39
CA ASP A 369 4.08 3.12 1.15
C ASP A 369 5.00 3.50 2.31
N ILE A 370 6.12 4.14 1.98
CA ILE A 370 7.19 4.46 2.95
C ILE A 370 6.68 5.44 4.02
N LEU A 371 6.01 6.52 3.63
CA LEU A 371 5.56 7.53 4.59
C LEU A 371 4.42 7.03 5.47
N SER A 372 3.51 6.22 4.94
CA SER A 372 2.42 5.70 5.76
C SER A 372 2.92 4.72 6.83
N ASP A 373 3.91 3.89 6.51
CA ASP A 373 4.56 3.02 7.50
C ASP A 373 5.41 3.83 8.50
N THR A 374 6.05 4.92 8.04
CA THR A 374 6.73 5.86 8.94
C THR A 374 5.73 6.47 9.93
N CYS A 375 4.56 6.93 9.44
CA CYS A 375 3.51 7.49 10.29
C CYS A 375 2.93 6.47 11.28
N ALA A 376 2.82 5.19 10.88
CA ALA A 376 2.45 4.12 11.79
C ALA A 376 3.44 3.98 12.95
N GLY A 377 4.74 4.08 12.67
CA GLY A 377 5.80 4.10 13.70
C GLY A 377 5.63 5.24 14.72
N LEU A 378 5.15 6.40 14.29
CA LEU A 378 4.95 7.57 15.17
C LEU A 378 3.84 7.35 16.22
N ILE A 379 2.87 6.48 15.94
CA ILE A 379 1.70 6.23 16.79
C ILE A 379 1.77 4.93 17.59
N GLY A 380 2.88 4.19 17.51
CA GLY A 380 3.07 2.93 18.25
C GLY A 380 3.17 1.68 17.37
N GLY A 381 3.10 1.81 16.05
CA GLY A 381 3.41 0.76 15.09
C GLY A 381 2.24 0.30 14.22
N LEU A 382 2.53 -0.67 13.35
CA LEU A 382 1.59 -1.17 12.34
C LEU A 382 0.38 -1.91 12.94
N GLY A 383 0.51 -2.44 14.16
CA GLY A 383 -0.58 -3.12 14.90
C GLY A 383 -1.77 -2.22 15.25
N LEU A 384 -1.61 -0.90 15.14
CA LEU A 384 -2.63 0.10 15.42
C LEU A 384 -3.13 0.83 14.16
N THR A 385 -2.56 0.55 12.99
CA THR A 385 -2.77 1.37 11.80
C THR A 385 -3.81 0.72 10.87
N PRO A 386 -5.01 1.32 10.74
CA PRO A 386 -6.01 0.84 9.79
C PRO A 386 -5.75 1.36 8.38
N SER A 387 -6.38 0.74 7.38
CA SER A 387 -6.39 1.28 6.01
C SER A 387 -7.66 0.99 5.24
N GLY A 388 -7.95 1.86 4.28
CA GLY A 388 -9.04 1.69 3.31
C GLY A 388 -8.53 1.91 1.89
N ASN A 389 -8.70 0.90 1.04
CA ASN A 389 -8.46 0.99 -0.40
C ASN A 389 -9.78 1.36 -1.07
N ILE A 390 -9.85 2.55 -1.64
CA ILE A 390 -11.06 3.16 -2.16
C ILE A 390 -11.00 3.19 -3.68
N GLY A 391 -12.03 2.65 -4.31
CA GLY A 391 -12.26 2.72 -5.73
C GLY A 391 -13.57 3.44 -6.05
N ILE A 392 -13.85 3.56 -7.35
CA ILE A 392 -15.07 4.19 -7.85
C ILE A 392 -16.30 3.35 -7.47
N ASN A 393 -16.20 2.03 -7.66
CA ASN A 393 -17.32 1.11 -7.56
C ASN A 393 -17.29 0.22 -6.32
N GLY A 394 -16.36 0.45 -5.39
CA GLY A 394 -16.23 -0.33 -4.17
C GLY A 394 -15.04 0.06 -3.31
N ALA A 395 -14.90 -0.61 -2.17
CA ALA A 395 -13.82 -0.38 -1.22
C ALA A 395 -13.40 -1.68 -0.53
N ILE A 396 -12.11 -1.79 -0.18
CA ILE A 396 -11.58 -2.87 0.67
C ILE A 396 -10.88 -2.24 1.87
N PHE A 397 -11.31 -2.61 3.07
CA PHE A 397 -10.70 -2.19 4.34
C PHE A 397 -9.80 -3.29 4.87
N GLU A 398 -8.57 -2.93 5.25
CA GLU A 398 -7.54 -3.90 5.66
C GLU A 398 -6.61 -3.32 6.73
N ALA A 399 -6.09 -4.19 7.59
CA ALA A 399 -4.96 -3.82 8.44
C ALA A 399 -3.68 -3.67 7.60
N VAL A 400 -2.79 -2.76 8.00
CA VAL A 400 -1.54 -2.50 7.28
C VAL A 400 -0.46 -3.56 7.55
N HIS A 401 -0.47 -4.16 8.74
CA HIS A 401 0.56 -5.11 9.16
C HIS A 401 0.54 -6.40 8.30
N GLY A 402 1.68 -7.10 8.29
CA GLY A 402 1.84 -8.39 7.61
C GLY A 402 1.15 -9.56 8.33
N THR A 403 1.45 -10.77 7.87
CA THR A 403 0.84 -12.03 8.35
C THR A 403 1.39 -12.54 9.69
N ALA A 404 2.52 -12.00 10.16
CA ALA A 404 3.17 -12.36 11.44
C ALA A 404 3.16 -13.88 11.73
N PRO A 405 3.81 -14.69 10.86
CA PRO A 405 3.72 -16.15 10.92
C PRO A 405 4.30 -16.76 12.20
N ASP A 406 5.18 -16.02 12.89
CA ASP A 406 5.80 -16.40 14.15
C ASP A 406 4.82 -16.46 15.34
N ILE A 407 3.71 -15.70 15.28
CA ILE A 407 2.67 -15.67 16.31
C ILE A 407 1.31 -16.23 15.87
N ALA A 408 1.18 -16.61 14.60
CA ALA A 408 -0.05 -17.18 14.03
C ALA A 408 -0.56 -18.38 14.85
N GLY A 409 -1.84 -18.35 15.23
CA GLY A 409 -2.50 -19.42 15.98
C GLY A 409 -2.11 -19.52 17.45
N LYS A 410 -1.33 -18.57 17.97
CA LYS A 410 -0.91 -18.54 19.39
C LYS A 410 -1.81 -17.69 20.28
N ASP A 411 -2.87 -17.08 19.72
CA ASP A 411 -3.77 -16.17 20.44
C ASP A 411 -3.02 -14.94 21.00
N LEU A 412 -2.00 -14.45 20.26
CA LEU A 412 -1.12 -13.34 20.67
C LEU A 412 -1.28 -12.08 19.80
N ALA A 413 -1.96 -12.18 18.65
CA ALA A 413 -2.11 -11.04 17.77
C ALA A 413 -2.97 -9.92 18.36
N ASN A 414 -2.66 -8.69 17.94
CA ASN A 414 -3.45 -7.52 18.27
C ASN A 414 -4.50 -7.27 17.17
N PRO A 415 -5.81 -7.39 17.46
CA PRO A 415 -6.86 -7.19 16.45
C PRO A 415 -7.15 -5.70 16.18
N THR A 416 -6.50 -4.77 16.87
CA THR A 416 -6.84 -3.33 16.86
C THR A 416 -6.78 -2.72 15.45
N ALA A 417 -5.73 -2.97 14.65
CA ALA A 417 -5.64 -2.42 13.29
C ALA A 417 -6.79 -2.85 12.38
N LEU A 418 -7.16 -4.14 12.40
CA LEU A 418 -8.27 -4.64 11.57
C LEU A 418 -9.62 -4.14 12.11
N LEU A 419 -9.75 -4.04 13.44
CA LEU A 419 -10.96 -3.50 14.07
C LEU A 419 -11.18 -2.03 13.73
N LEU A 420 -10.13 -1.21 13.75
CA LEU A 420 -10.18 0.18 13.31
C LEU A 420 -10.46 0.29 11.81
N SER A 421 -9.99 -0.68 11.00
CA SER A 421 -10.34 -0.76 9.58
C SER A 421 -11.82 -1.10 9.38
N ALA A 422 -12.41 -1.95 10.24
CA ALA A 422 -13.85 -2.19 10.26
C ALA A 422 -14.63 -0.94 10.72
N ALA A 423 -14.09 -0.14 11.65
CA ALA A 423 -14.68 1.15 12.00
C ALA A 423 -14.65 2.13 10.81
N MET A 424 -13.57 2.15 10.01
CA MET A 424 -13.52 2.91 8.75
C MET A 424 -14.58 2.41 7.75
N LEU A 425 -14.77 1.09 7.63
CA LEU A 425 -15.82 0.49 6.81
C LEU A 425 -17.20 0.97 7.23
N LEU A 426 -17.52 0.92 8.52
CA LEU A 426 -18.78 1.39 9.08
C LEU A 426 -19.04 2.86 8.73
N ARG A 427 -18.02 3.72 8.85
CA ARG A 427 -18.13 5.14 8.43
C ARG A 427 -18.37 5.29 6.94
N TYR A 428 -17.72 4.47 6.11
CA TYR A 428 -17.92 4.48 4.65
C TYR A 428 -19.35 4.12 4.23
N VAL A 429 -20.03 3.27 5.02
CA VAL A 429 -21.44 2.91 4.79
C VAL A 429 -22.44 3.72 5.63
N ASN A 430 -22.03 4.88 6.16
CA ASN A 430 -22.84 5.80 6.97
C ASN A 430 -23.36 5.21 8.30
N LEU A 431 -22.66 4.22 8.86
CA LEU A 431 -22.93 3.62 10.17
C LEU A 431 -21.97 4.18 11.24
N GLY A 432 -21.75 5.50 11.23
CA GLY A 432 -20.76 6.17 12.09
C GLY A 432 -20.96 5.97 13.59
N SER A 433 -22.20 5.84 14.06
CA SER A 433 -22.50 5.60 15.47
C SER A 433 -21.96 4.25 15.97
N TYR A 434 -21.95 3.22 15.12
CA TYR A 434 -21.34 1.93 15.45
C TYR A 434 -19.81 2.03 15.50
N ALA A 435 -19.21 2.78 14.57
CA ALA A 435 -17.78 3.04 14.57
C ALA A 435 -17.33 3.80 15.82
N ASP A 436 -18.09 4.83 16.23
CA ASP A 436 -17.80 5.61 17.45
C ASP A 436 -17.82 4.73 18.70
N LYS A 437 -18.77 3.80 18.83
CA LYS A 437 -18.82 2.83 19.94
C LYS A 437 -17.58 1.94 19.98
N ILE A 438 -17.16 1.41 18.83
CA ILE A 438 -15.98 0.55 18.73
C ILE A 438 -14.71 1.33 19.10
N GLU A 439 -14.51 2.52 18.52
CA GLU A 439 -13.33 3.36 18.84
C GLU A 439 -13.29 3.75 20.32
N THR A 440 -14.44 4.09 20.91
CA THR A 440 -14.54 4.40 22.35
C THR A 440 -14.18 3.19 23.21
N ALA A 441 -14.68 2.00 22.84
CA ALA A 441 -14.38 0.76 23.54
C ALA A 441 -12.89 0.38 23.46
N VAL A 442 -12.25 0.57 22.31
CA VAL A 442 -10.80 0.38 22.13
C VAL A 442 -10.02 1.28 23.10
N VAL A 443 -10.35 2.58 23.14
CA VAL A 443 -9.68 3.54 24.03
C VAL A 443 -9.91 3.18 25.49
N LYS A 444 -11.13 2.83 25.89
CA LYS A 444 -11.44 2.44 27.27
C LYS A 444 -10.65 1.19 27.70
N THR A 445 -10.61 0.17 26.84
CA THR A 445 -9.90 -1.10 27.10
C THR A 445 -8.39 -0.89 27.29
N ILE A 446 -7.77 -0.08 26.42
CA ILE A 446 -6.32 0.16 26.47
C ILE A 446 -5.93 1.13 27.58
N LYS A 447 -6.69 2.21 27.76
CA LYS A 447 -6.34 3.31 28.67
C LYS A 447 -6.85 3.10 30.09
N VAL A 448 -8.12 2.72 30.25
CA VAL A 448 -8.78 2.66 31.56
C VAL A 448 -8.55 1.30 32.19
N ASP A 449 -8.85 0.22 31.46
CA ASP A 449 -8.74 -1.13 31.99
C ASP A 449 -7.30 -1.67 31.93
N ASN A 450 -6.42 -0.98 31.19
CA ASN A 450 -5.03 -1.36 30.95
C ASN A 450 -4.87 -2.78 30.39
N ILE A 451 -5.86 -3.26 29.62
CA ILE A 451 -5.84 -4.57 28.97
C ILE A 451 -5.21 -4.39 27.59
N ARG A 452 -3.97 -4.86 27.46
CA ARG A 452 -3.12 -4.64 26.28
C ARG A 452 -2.49 -5.94 25.81
N THR A 453 -2.37 -6.09 24.51
CA THR A 453 -1.59 -7.14 23.87
C THR A 453 -0.09 -6.87 24.00
N LYS A 454 0.73 -7.87 23.66
CA LYS A 454 2.19 -7.85 23.91
C LYS A 454 2.92 -6.72 23.16
N ASP A 455 2.49 -6.41 21.94
CA ASP A 455 3.01 -5.31 21.12
C ASP A 455 2.78 -3.92 21.76
N LEU A 456 1.75 -3.80 22.61
CA LEU A 456 1.45 -2.58 23.37
C LEU A 456 2.01 -2.62 24.81
N GLY A 457 2.93 -3.56 25.10
CA GLY A 457 3.56 -3.73 26.41
C GLY A 457 2.73 -4.49 27.43
N GLY A 458 1.61 -5.09 27.04
CA GLY A 458 0.75 -5.87 27.93
C GLY A 458 1.00 -7.38 27.88
N LYS A 459 0.08 -8.14 28.49
CA LYS A 459 0.13 -9.61 28.57
C LYS A 459 -1.15 -10.29 28.07
N ALA A 460 -2.14 -9.52 27.64
CA ALA A 460 -3.43 -10.06 27.24
C ALA A 460 -3.29 -10.84 25.93
N LYS A 461 -4.01 -11.96 25.85
CA LYS A 461 -4.24 -12.70 24.61
C LYS A 461 -5.20 -11.96 23.69
N CYS A 462 -5.24 -12.33 22.41
CA CYS A 462 -6.18 -11.77 21.43
C CYS A 462 -7.63 -11.97 21.89
N SER A 463 -7.97 -13.18 22.34
CA SER A 463 -9.29 -13.53 22.88
C SER A 463 -9.66 -12.77 24.16
N GLU A 464 -8.70 -12.57 25.07
CA GLU A 464 -8.90 -11.81 26.32
C GLU A 464 -9.14 -10.32 26.03
N TYR A 465 -8.32 -9.74 25.15
CA TYR A 465 -8.48 -8.37 24.69
C TYR A 465 -9.85 -8.16 24.02
N THR A 466 -10.27 -9.09 23.18
CA THR A 466 -11.57 -9.05 22.48
C THR A 466 -12.74 -9.09 23.46
N LYS A 467 -12.71 -10.00 24.45
CA LYS A 467 -13.74 -10.08 25.50
C LYS A 467 -13.81 -8.80 26.33
N ALA A 468 -12.68 -8.22 26.69
CA ALA A 468 -12.63 -6.95 27.40
C ALA A 468 -13.24 -5.81 26.57
N LEU A 469 -12.91 -5.75 25.28
CA LEU A 469 -13.47 -4.76 24.37
C LEU A 469 -14.99 -4.89 24.25
N ILE A 470 -15.51 -6.11 24.12
CA ILE A 470 -16.95 -6.38 24.04
C ILE A 470 -17.68 -5.86 25.30
N LYS A 471 -17.10 -6.03 26.49
CA LYS A 471 -17.66 -5.49 27.75
C LYS A 471 -17.71 -3.96 27.77
N ASN A 472 -16.91 -3.29 26.92
CA ASN A 472 -16.81 -1.84 26.83
C ASN A 472 -17.64 -1.23 25.70
N LEU A 473 -18.41 -2.01 24.93
CA LEU A 473 -19.22 -1.53 23.80
C LEU A 473 -20.52 -0.82 24.21
N GLY A 474 -20.92 -0.88 25.48
CA GLY A 474 -22.15 -0.30 26.03
C GLY A 474 -22.07 -0.12 27.53
#